data_AF-A0A2D3W9P3-F1
#
_entry.id   AF-A0A2D3W9P3-F1
#
_cell.length_a   1.000
_cell.length_b   1.000
_cell.length_c   1.000
_cell.angle_alpha   90.00
_cell.angle_beta   90.00
_cell.angle_gamma   90.00
#
_symmetry.space_group_name_H-M   'P 1'
#
loop_
_entity.id
_entity.type
_entity.pdbx_description
1 polymer ?
#
loop_
_entity_poly.entity_id
_entity_poly.type
_entity_poly.pdbx_seq_one_letter_code
_entity_poly.pdbx_strand_id
1 'polypeptide(L)'
;MRKILLVDDNDNNRLTLELLLEEIENVEVFEAHDGEEAISMCQKENYDLIFMDIMMPRVDGFEATKAIKESGHKAMIIALSALDDEASKHKMMSLGAEDYLTKPVNAELFQMRVKNYLMIIDKRKKKVFDLEAINPFNKNVFNRSCNFRINSEEALAEFWDYWLNGTKNILDLSDCVRIIYGFGLWLLKRDKRFHIIAEENDEKLYITLFDISLIKKNVIRNLLLKHYPNAQYILNEGTLSFQLDKMVMQEKESIEISDEKKEILKKTHNNTIHASDYVNNTAINLMGKIDGLEEINNEIDEAILIFEDNPSTKTLYSVIENFEEYNKVLQQLDDFEHLAFAINTLMTFLSNITQEQFSPEKVKNLASMLLNLLHDLESWRQNVFILQNARDIHYLDASLLSSCIQMEAVFDDKALADEDEGELEFF
;
A
#
# COMPACT_ATOMS: atom_id res chain seq x y z
N MET A 1 15.58 -24.00 -22.63
CA MET A 1 17.01 -24.22 -22.39
C MET A 1 17.59 -22.95 -21.80
N ARG A 2 18.46 -23.06 -20.80
CA ARG A 2 19.15 -21.96 -20.10
C ARG A 2 20.49 -21.72 -20.77
N LYS A 3 20.71 -20.52 -21.31
CA LYS A 3 21.97 -20.18 -21.97
C LYS A 3 23.00 -19.73 -20.94
N ILE A 4 24.09 -20.48 -20.80
CA ILE A 4 25.20 -20.16 -19.88
C ILE A 4 26.41 -19.79 -20.71
N LEU A 5 27.03 -18.65 -20.40
CA LEU A 5 28.27 -18.20 -21.03
C LEU A 5 29.46 -18.44 -20.09
N LEU A 6 30.48 -19.16 -20.55
CA LEU A 6 31.75 -19.38 -19.87
C LEU A 6 32.81 -18.45 -20.45
N VAL A 7 33.38 -17.58 -19.63
CA VAL A 7 34.37 -16.58 -20.05
C VAL A 7 35.67 -16.82 -19.29
N ASP A 8 36.70 -17.27 -20.00
CA ASP A 8 38.03 -17.59 -19.46
C ASP A 8 39.03 -17.68 -20.61
N ASP A 9 40.25 -17.19 -20.44
CA ASP A 9 41.30 -17.23 -21.48
C ASP A 9 41.98 -18.60 -21.59
N ASN A 10 41.73 -19.50 -20.65
CA ASN A 10 42.28 -20.85 -20.64
C ASN A 10 41.25 -21.90 -21.06
N ASP A 11 41.52 -22.54 -22.20
CA ASP A 11 40.66 -23.59 -22.77
C ASP A 11 40.38 -24.75 -21.80
N ASN A 12 41.34 -25.12 -20.94
CA ASN A 12 41.15 -26.22 -19.99
C ASN A 12 40.18 -25.85 -18.86
N ASN A 13 40.15 -24.57 -18.46
CA ASN A 13 39.21 -24.09 -17.44
C ASN A 13 37.79 -24.12 -18.00
N ARG A 14 37.59 -23.64 -19.23
CA ARG A 14 36.28 -23.68 -19.89
C ARG A 14 35.80 -25.12 -20.09
N LEU A 15 36.66 -26.00 -20.61
CA LEU A 15 36.34 -27.43 -20.76
C LEU A 15 35.96 -28.07 -19.41
N THR A 16 36.66 -27.75 -18.32
CA THR A 16 36.32 -28.29 -17.00
C THR A 16 34.93 -27.83 -16.55
N LEU A 17 34.60 -26.55 -16.73
CA LEU A 17 33.29 -26.01 -16.36
C LEU A 17 32.18 -26.54 -17.27
N GLU A 18 32.43 -26.69 -18.57
CA GLU A 18 31.51 -27.28 -19.52
C GLU A 18 31.14 -28.70 -19.11
N LEU A 19 32.13 -29.56 -18.82
CA LEU A 19 31.92 -30.92 -18.34
C LEU A 19 31.10 -30.97 -17.04
N LEU A 20 31.31 -30.02 -16.12
CA LEU A 20 30.51 -29.92 -14.89
C LEU A 20 29.06 -29.47 -15.14
N LEU A 21 28.81 -28.73 -16.21
CA LEU A 21 27.49 -28.25 -16.61
C LEU A 21 26.71 -29.28 -17.44
N GLU A 22 27.37 -30.25 -18.09
CA GLU A 22 26.71 -31.36 -18.80
C GLU A 22 25.79 -32.18 -17.89
N GLU A 23 26.13 -32.30 -16.59
CA GLU A 23 25.31 -32.98 -15.60
C GLU A 23 24.04 -32.21 -15.21
N ILE A 24 23.83 -31.01 -15.76
CA ILE A 24 22.68 -30.15 -15.48
C ILE A 24 21.73 -30.14 -16.68
N GLU A 25 20.51 -30.62 -16.44
CA GLU A 25 19.48 -30.67 -17.47
C GLU A 25 19.06 -29.27 -17.96
N ASN A 26 18.65 -29.19 -19.23
CA ASN A 26 18.10 -27.99 -19.87
C ASN A 26 19.07 -26.80 -19.94
N VAL A 27 20.37 -27.02 -19.93
CA VAL A 27 21.42 -26.00 -20.11
C VAL A 27 22.00 -26.06 -21.53
N GLU A 28 22.31 -24.90 -22.08
CA GLU A 28 23.10 -24.73 -23.31
C GLU A 28 24.33 -23.89 -22.95
N VAL A 29 25.52 -24.41 -23.23
CA VAL A 29 26.79 -23.76 -22.89
C VAL A 29 27.35 -23.03 -24.11
N PHE A 30 27.82 -21.81 -23.87
CA PHE A 30 28.52 -20.97 -24.83
C PHE A 30 29.85 -20.56 -24.21
N GLU A 31 30.86 -20.32 -25.04
CA GLU A 31 32.19 -19.93 -24.58
C GLU A 31 32.61 -18.58 -25.18
N ALA A 32 33.37 -17.81 -24.40
CA ALA A 32 34.14 -16.66 -24.85
C ALA A 32 35.58 -16.78 -24.32
N HIS A 33 36.54 -16.45 -25.15
CA HIS A 33 37.97 -16.60 -24.90
C HIS A 33 38.59 -15.37 -24.19
N ASP A 34 37.89 -14.24 -24.15
CA ASP A 34 38.30 -13.05 -23.42
C ASP A 34 37.09 -12.13 -23.09
N GLY A 35 37.36 -11.06 -22.35
CA GLY A 35 36.34 -10.08 -21.98
C GLY A 35 35.75 -9.31 -23.16
N GLU A 36 36.50 -9.09 -24.25
CA GLU A 36 36.03 -8.37 -25.44
C GLU A 36 35.01 -9.19 -26.22
N GLU A 37 35.30 -10.47 -26.41
CA GLU A 37 34.38 -11.44 -27.01
C GLU A 37 33.11 -11.60 -26.16
N ALA A 38 33.24 -11.71 -24.84
CA ALA A 38 32.09 -11.81 -23.95
C ALA A 38 31.15 -10.60 -24.06
N ILE A 39 31.70 -9.38 -24.11
CA ILE A 39 30.91 -8.15 -24.34
C ILE A 39 30.22 -8.22 -25.70
N SER A 40 30.94 -8.58 -26.78
CA SER A 40 30.37 -8.66 -28.13
C SER A 40 29.23 -9.69 -28.22
N MET A 41 29.39 -10.84 -27.57
CA MET A 41 28.37 -11.88 -27.51
C MET A 41 27.13 -11.42 -26.74
N CYS A 42 27.32 -10.75 -25.59
CA CYS A 42 26.25 -10.18 -24.78
C CYS A 42 25.47 -9.06 -25.48
N GLN A 43 26.09 -8.35 -26.44
CA GLN A 43 25.39 -7.37 -27.27
C GLN A 43 24.48 -8.02 -28.33
N LYS A 44 24.79 -9.24 -28.76
CA LYS A 44 24.09 -9.94 -29.84
C LYS A 44 23.02 -10.90 -29.33
N GLU A 45 23.29 -11.56 -28.20
CA GLU A 45 22.43 -12.59 -27.63
C GLU A 45 22.22 -12.38 -26.13
N ASN A 46 21.08 -12.89 -25.63
CA ASN A 46 20.78 -12.88 -24.21
C ASN A 46 21.24 -14.19 -23.54
N TYR A 47 22.09 -14.06 -22.53
CA TYR A 47 22.47 -15.13 -21.62
C TYR A 47 21.71 -15.07 -20.29
N ASP A 48 21.55 -16.23 -19.64
CA ASP A 48 20.91 -16.34 -18.34
C ASP A 48 21.91 -16.24 -17.19
N LEU A 49 23.06 -16.87 -17.37
CA LEU A 49 24.14 -16.98 -16.40
C LEU A 49 25.47 -16.82 -17.12
N ILE A 50 26.37 -16.05 -16.55
CA ILE A 50 27.73 -15.86 -17.06
C ILE A 50 28.69 -16.22 -15.94
N PHE A 51 29.60 -17.16 -16.20
CA PHE A 51 30.77 -17.39 -15.37
C PHE A 51 31.93 -16.58 -15.95
N MET A 52 32.42 -15.61 -15.19
CA MET A 52 33.39 -14.61 -15.64
C MET A 52 34.70 -14.77 -14.89
N ASP A 53 35.77 -15.15 -15.58
CA ASP A 53 37.11 -15.07 -15.00
C ASP A 53 37.52 -13.63 -14.74
N ILE A 54 38.19 -13.39 -13.61
CA ILE A 54 38.69 -12.07 -13.25
C ILE A 54 39.95 -11.74 -14.04
N MET A 55 40.86 -12.71 -14.17
CA MET A 55 42.22 -12.49 -14.67
C MET A 55 42.32 -12.90 -16.13
N MET A 56 42.01 -11.99 -17.04
CA MET A 56 42.13 -12.20 -18.48
C MET A 56 43.00 -11.12 -19.14
N PRO A 57 43.68 -11.44 -20.26
CA PRO A 57 44.43 -10.45 -21.02
C PRO A 57 43.51 -9.46 -21.74
N ARG A 58 44.03 -8.25 -21.97
CA ARG A 58 43.34 -7.12 -22.63
C ARG A 58 42.20 -6.56 -21.78
N VAL A 59 41.01 -7.16 -21.86
CA VAL A 59 39.82 -6.74 -21.11
C VAL A 59 39.66 -7.73 -19.97
N ASP A 60 39.91 -7.25 -18.75
CA ASP A 60 39.78 -8.08 -17.56
C ASP A 60 38.31 -8.31 -17.17
N GLY A 61 38.08 -9.24 -16.24
CA GLY A 61 36.72 -9.58 -15.81
C GLY A 61 35.97 -8.43 -15.14
N PHE A 62 36.68 -7.46 -14.56
CA PHE A 62 36.06 -6.28 -13.94
C PHE A 62 35.49 -5.37 -15.03
N GLU A 63 36.30 -5.05 -16.04
CA GLU A 63 35.89 -4.21 -17.17
C GLU A 63 34.77 -4.85 -17.97
N ALA A 64 34.86 -6.16 -18.24
CA ALA A 64 33.82 -6.92 -18.93
C ALA A 64 32.50 -6.94 -18.14
N THR A 65 32.55 -7.24 -16.84
CA THR A 65 31.35 -7.24 -15.99
C THR A 65 30.66 -5.89 -15.98
N LYS A 66 31.44 -4.80 -15.82
CA LYS A 66 30.93 -3.44 -15.83
C LYS A 66 30.24 -3.12 -17.16
N ALA A 67 30.90 -3.36 -18.28
CA ALA A 67 30.36 -3.07 -19.61
C ALA A 67 29.07 -3.87 -19.91
N ILE A 68 29.04 -5.16 -19.55
CA ILE A 68 27.85 -6.01 -19.73
C ILE A 68 26.68 -5.48 -18.90
N LYS A 69 26.91 -5.09 -17.63
CA LYS A 69 25.84 -4.54 -16.78
C LYS A 69 25.36 -3.17 -17.23
N GLU A 70 26.27 -2.28 -17.64
CA GLU A 70 25.93 -0.94 -18.16
C GLU A 70 25.13 -1.01 -19.47
N SER A 71 25.30 -2.06 -20.27
CA SER A 71 24.47 -2.30 -21.47
C SER A 71 23.00 -2.66 -21.16
N GLY A 72 22.65 -2.86 -19.88
CA GLY A 72 21.32 -3.30 -19.46
C GLY A 72 21.09 -4.81 -19.56
N HIS A 73 22.15 -5.60 -19.82
CA HIS A 73 22.04 -7.05 -19.90
C HIS A 73 21.66 -7.65 -18.53
N LYS A 74 20.61 -8.48 -18.53
CA LYS A 74 20.01 -9.06 -17.30
C LYS A 74 20.63 -10.37 -16.82
N ALA A 75 21.78 -10.77 -17.36
CA ALA A 75 22.38 -12.04 -16.98
C ALA A 75 22.86 -11.98 -15.52
N MET A 76 22.72 -13.10 -14.81
CA MET A 76 23.41 -13.27 -13.53
C MET A 76 24.89 -13.50 -13.83
N ILE A 77 25.78 -12.71 -13.21
CA ILE A 77 27.23 -12.82 -13.44
C ILE A 77 27.87 -13.37 -12.17
N ILE A 78 28.59 -14.48 -12.31
CA ILE A 78 29.33 -15.15 -11.23
C ILE A 78 30.81 -15.02 -11.53
N ALA A 79 31.54 -14.40 -10.61
CA ALA A 79 32.97 -14.21 -10.77
C ALA A 79 33.75 -15.46 -10.42
N LEU A 80 34.76 -15.79 -11.21
CA LEU A 80 35.72 -16.86 -10.95
C LEU A 80 37.10 -16.26 -10.68
N SER A 81 37.77 -16.70 -9.62
CA SER A 81 39.08 -16.17 -9.24
C SER A 81 40.06 -17.26 -8.84
N ALA A 82 41.33 -17.08 -9.19
CA ALA A 82 42.42 -17.94 -8.70
C ALA A 82 42.89 -17.58 -7.26
N LEU A 83 42.56 -16.39 -6.77
CA LEU A 83 42.93 -15.89 -5.44
C LEU A 83 41.68 -15.67 -4.60
N ASP A 84 41.66 -16.14 -3.35
CA ASP A 84 40.58 -15.88 -2.40
C ASP A 84 40.86 -14.57 -1.64
N ASP A 85 40.82 -13.43 -2.34
CA ASP A 85 41.06 -12.11 -1.74
C ASP A 85 39.78 -11.27 -1.67
N GLU A 86 39.44 -10.82 -0.46
CA GLU A 86 38.20 -10.06 -0.20
C GLU A 86 38.13 -8.75 -1.00
N ALA A 87 39.28 -8.15 -1.35
CA ALA A 87 39.32 -6.92 -2.14
C ALA A 87 38.74 -7.12 -3.56
N SER A 88 39.16 -8.17 -4.26
CA SER A 88 38.65 -8.49 -5.60
C SER A 88 37.18 -8.88 -5.56
N LYS A 89 36.77 -9.65 -4.55
CA LYS A 89 35.37 -10.01 -4.32
C LYS A 89 34.49 -8.78 -4.10
N HIS A 90 34.87 -7.87 -3.21
CA HIS A 90 34.14 -6.62 -2.99
C HIS A 90 34.05 -5.77 -4.25
N LYS A 91 35.15 -5.64 -5.00
CA LYS A 91 35.18 -4.89 -6.27
C LYS A 91 34.25 -5.51 -7.31
N MET A 92 34.20 -6.83 -7.41
CA MET A 92 33.37 -7.51 -8.41
C MET A 92 31.88 -7.41 -8.09
N MET A 93 31.53 -7.53 -6.80
CA MET A 93 30.15 -7.34 -6.33
C MET A 93 29.65 -5.91 -6.57
N SER A 94 30.50 -4.89 -6.36
CA SER A 94 30.11 -3.49 -6.63
C SER A 94 29.89 -3.19 -8.11
N LEU A 95 30.48 -3.98 -9.01
CA LEU A 95 30.25 -3.91 -10.46
C LEU A 95 29.03 -4.71 -10.92
N GLY A 96 28.31 -5.37 -10.01
CA GLY A 96 27.06 -6.08 -10.28
C GLY A 96 27.19 -7.58 -10.48
N ALA A 97 28.35 -8.18 -10.20
CA ALA A 97 28.41 -9.63 -10.00
C ALA A 97 27.57 -10.03 -8.77
N GLU A 98 27.01 -11.24 -8.81
CA GLU A 98 26.02 -11.67 -7.82
C GLU A 98 26.52 -12.78 -6.90
N ASP A 99 27.57 -13.48 -7.33
CA ASP A 99 28.31 -14.42 -6.50
C ASP A 99 29.75 -14.52 -7.00
N TYR A 100 30.57 -15.21 -6.21
CA TYR A 100 32.00 -15.38 -6.40
C TYR A 100 32.41 -16.82 -6.06
N LEU A 101 33.19 -17.44 -6.94
CA LEU A 101 33.75 -18.78 -6.78
C LEU A 101 35.26 -18.76 -6.93
N THR A 102 35.94 -19.50 -6.05
CA THR A 102 37.38 -19.70 -6.12
C THR A 102 37.72 -20.90 -7.00
N LYS A 103 38.79 -20.77 -7.77
CA LYS A 103 39.41 -21.85 -8.55
C LYS A 103 40.48 -22.53 -7.68
N PRO A 104 40.65 -23.87 -7.74
CA PRO A 104 39.86 -24.80 -8.54
C PRO A 104 38.45 -25.01 -7.96
N VAL A 105 37.45 -25.08 -8.84
CA VAL A 105 36.06 -25.29 -8.43
C VAL A 105 35.86 -26.72 -7.92
N ASN A 106 35.29 -26.86 -6.72
CA ASN A 106 34.85 -28.16 -6.23
C ASN A 106 33.57 -28.56 -6.99
N ALA A 107 33.58 -29.73 -7.63
CA ALA A 107 32.48 -30.19 -8.50
C ALA A 107 31.12 -30.22 -7.80
N GLU A 108 31.04 -30.79 -6.59
CA GLU A 108 29.79 -30.91 -5.83
C GLU A 108 29.25 -29.52 -5.44
N LEU A 109 30.13 -28.66 -4.93
CA LEU A 109 29.77 -27.28 -4.56
C LEU A 109 29.33 -26.47 -5.79
N PHE A 110 30.05 -26.61 -6.91
CA PHE A 110 29.74 -25.93 -8.16
C PHE A 110 28.34 -26.32 -8.65
N GLN A 111 28.04 -27.61 -8.73
CA GLN A 111 26.72 -28.09 -9.16
C GLN A 111 25.60 -27.62 -8.24
N MET A 112 25.81 -27.66 -6.91
CA MET A 112 24.83 -27.14 -5.95
C MET A 112 24.58 -25.64 -6.16
N ARG A 113 25.64 -24.85 -6.37
CA ARG A 113 25.52 -23.42 -6.61
C ARG A 113 24.87 -23.12 -7.95
N VAL A 114 25.21 -23.82 -9.03
CA VAL A 114 24.57 -23.65 -10.34
C VAL A 114 23.08 -23.98 -10.26
N LYS A 115 22.68 -25.08 -9.60
CA LYS A 115 21.25 -25.38 -9.37
C LYS A 115 20.55 -24.25 -8.62
N ASN A 116 21.20 -23.66 -7.61
CA ASN A 116 20.66 -22.51 -6.89
C ASN A 116 20.56 -21.25 -7.77
N TYR A 117 21.57 -20.95 -8.59
CA TYR A 117 21.54 -19.83 -9.53
C TYR A 117 20.42 -20.00 -10.54
N LEU A 118 20.30 -21.18 -11.17
CA LEU A 118 19.24 -21.48 -12.12
C LEU A 118 17.85 -21.37 -11.45
N MET A 119 17.69 -21.84 -10.21
CA MET A 119 16.46 -21.63 -9.45
C MET A 119 16.17 -20.14 -9.20
N ILE A 120 17.18 -19.33 -8.86
CA ILE A 120 17.01 -17.88 -8.66
C ILE A 120 16.65 -17.21 -9.99
N ILE A 121 17.30 -17.57 -11.09
CA ILE A 121 16.98 -17.06 -12.43
C ILE A 121 15.59 -17.52 -12.87
N ASP A 122 15.18 -18.74 -12.55
CA ASP A 122 13.81 -19.24 -12.75
C ASP A 122 12.81 -18.41 -11.95
N LYS A 123 13.11 -18.07 -10.69
CA LYS A 123 12.25 -17.20 -9.88
C LYS A 123 12.20 -15.76 -10.41
N ARG A 124 13.30 -15.25 -10.99
CA ARG A 124 13.36 -13.94 -11.65
C ARG A 124 12.60 -13.92 -12.98
N LYS A 125 12.64 -15.00 -13.76
CA LYS A 125 11.89 -15.14 -15.02
C LYS A 125 10.42 -15.53 -14.82
N LYS A 126 10.10 -16.33 -13.80
CA LYS A 126 8.73 -16.62 -13.32
C LYS A 126 8.06 -15.40 -12.66
N LYS A 127 8.68 -14.21 -12.73
CA LYS A 127 8.12 -12.93 -12.33
C LYS A 127 7.51 -12.12 -13.49
N VAL A 128 6.98 -12.82 -14.49
CA VAL A 128 5.78 -12.38 -15.21
C VAL A 128 4.78 -13.54 -15.14
N PHE A 129 4.10 -13.66 -14.01
CA PHE A 129 2.75 -14.19 -14.08
C PHE A 129 1.93 -13.07 -14.72
N ASP A 130 1.45 -13.25 -15.95
CA ASP A 130 0.21 -12.61 -16.37
C ASP A 130 -0.89 -13.18 -15.46
N LEU A 131 -1.00 -12.65 -14.24
CA LEU A 131 -2.31 -12.54 -13.64
C LEU A 131 -2.96 -11.43 -14.47
N GLU A 132 -3.81 -11.81 -15.43
CA GLU A 132 -4.65 -10.82 -16.09
C GLU A 132 -5.31 -10.00 -14.98
N ALA A 133 -5.19 -8.67 -15.07
CA ALA A 133 -5.84 -7.80 -14.10
C ALA A 133 -7.30 -8.21 -13.98
N ILE A 134 -7.74 -8.44 -12.75
CA ILE A 134 -9.08 -8.94 -12.48
C ILE A 134 -10.09 -7.80 -12.56
N ASN A 135 -9.64 -6.57 -12.30
CA ASN A 135 -10.46 -5.38 -12.48
C ASN A 135 -10.82 -5.16 -13.97
N PRO A 136 -12.04 -4.69 -14.26
CA PRO A 136 -12.54 -4.52 -15.63
C PRO A 136 -12.14 -3.17 -16.27
N PHE A 137 -11.45 -2.27 -15.55
CA PHE A 137 -11.14 -0.93 -16.03
C PHE A 137 -9.86 -0.91 -16.88
N ASN A 138 -8.78 -1.48 -16.35
CA ASN A 138 -7.47 -1.42 -16.97
C ASN A 138 -6.66 -2.68 -16.65
N LYS A 139 -6.13 -3.32 -17.71
CA LYS A 139 -5.25 -4.48 -17.58
C LYS A 139 -3.80 -4.14 -17.25
N ASN A 140 -3.40 -2.88 -17.41
CA ASN A 140 -2.05 -2.40 -17.09
C ASN A 140 -1.97 -2.02 -15.61
N VAL A 141 -1.74 -3.01 -14.76
CA VAL A 141 -1.55 -2.89 -13.31
C VAL A 141 -0.20 -3.50 -12.90
N PHE A 142 0.27 -3.20 -11.70
CA PHE A 142 1.47 -3.84 -11.16
C PHE A 142 1.26 -5.35 -10.98
N ASN A 143 2.36 -6.11 -11.03
CA ASN A 143 2.35 -7.57 -10.82
C ASN A 143 2.14 -7.99 -9.35
N ARG A 144 1.41 -7.18 -8.57
CA ARG A 144 1.03 -7.44 -7.17
C ARG A 144 -0.44 -7.05 -6.97
N SER A 145 -1.16 -7.85 -6.20
CA SER A 145 -2.51 -7.52 -5.74
C SER A 145 -2.65 -7.81 -4.25
N CYS A 146 -3.48 -7.02 -3.58
CA CYS A 146 -3.89 -7.28 -2.20
C CYS A 146 -5.21 -8.05 -2.22
N ASN A 147 -5.23 -9.22 -1.60
CA ASN A 147 -6.38 -10.12 -1.64
C ASN A 147 -6.92 -10.34 -0.23
N PHE A 148 -8.19 -10.03 -0.01
CA PHE A 148 -8.89 -10.24 1.25
C PHE A 148 -9.94 -11.33 1.04
N ARG A 149 -9.84 -12.40 1.83
CA ARG A 149 -10.84 -13.48 1.83
C ARG A 149 -11.75 -13.27 3.02
N ILE A 150 -12.97 -12.82 2.76
CA ILE A 150 -13.88 -12.43 3.82
C ILE A 150 -14.78 -13.61 4.16
N ASN A 151 -14.49 -14.23 5.30
CA ASN A 151 -15.24 -15.35 5.87
C ASN A 151 -15.86 -15.04 7.23
N SER A 152 -15.56 -13.88 7.81
CA SER A 152 -16.07 -13.40 9.09
C SER A 152 -16.00 -11.86 9.15
N GLU A 153 -16.63 -11.26 10.16
CA GLU A 153 -16.58 -9.80 10.38
C GLU A 153 -15.15 -9.34 10.73
N GLU A 154 -14.36 -10.18 11.41
CA GLU A 154 -12.96 -9.87 11.72
C GLU A 154 -12.10 -9.79 10.46
N ALA A 155 -12.28 -10.71 9.50
CA ALA A 155 -11.59 -10.64 8.22
C ALA A 155 -11.98 -9.38 7.43
N LEU A 156 -13.21 -8.89 7.60
CA LEU A 156 -13.69 -7.65 6.99
C LEU A 156 -13.12 -6.41 7.69
N ALA A 157 -12.94 -6.44 9.01
CA ALA A 157 -12.26 -5.40 9.77
C ALA A 157 -10.77 -5.29 9.37
N GLU A 158 -10.09 -6.41 9.11
CA GLU A 158 -8.71 -6.39 8.59
C GLU A 158 -8.60 -5.64 7.23
N PHE A 159 -9.62 -5.76 6.36
CA PHE A 159 -9.69 -4.97 5.12
C PHE A 159 -9.86 -3.47 5.40
N TRP A 160 -10.76 -3.12 6.31
CA TRP A 160 -11.00 -1.75 6.74
C TRP A 160 -9.71 -1.11 7.28
N ASP A 161 -9.10 -1.74 8.28
CA ASP A 161 -7.89 -1.28 8.94
C ASP A 161 -6.74 -1.14 7.94
N TYR A 162 -6.57 -2.11 7.04
CA TYR A 162 -5.50 -2.06 6.05
C TYR A 162 -5.60 -0.83 5.14
N TRP A 163 -6.81 -0.42 4.75
CA TRP A 163 -7.00 0.69 3.81
C TRP A 163 -7.09 2.06 4.47
N LEU A 164 -7.60 2.14 5.70
CA LEU A 164 -7.81 3.40 6.39
C LEU A 164 -6.72 3.74 7.41
N ASN A 165 -5.88 2.78 7.82
CA ASN A 165 -4.70 3.08 8.64
C ASN A 165 -3.51 3.50 7.78
N GLY A 166 -2.89 4.62 8.18
CA GLY A 166 -1.73 5.21 7.51
C GLY A 166 -2.08 6.17 6.38
N THR A 167 -1.08 6.87 5.85
CA THR A 167 -1.26 7.83 4.75
C THR A 167 -1.28 7.12 3.40
N LYS A 168 -2.47 7.02 2.79
CA LYS A 168 -2.64 6.57 1.41
C LYS A 168 -3.17 7.73 0.57
N ASN A 169 -2.35 8.21 -0.36
CA ASN A 169 -2.66 9.35 -1.23
C ASN A 169 -3.63 8.94 -2.35
N ILE A 170 -4.86 8.58 -1.98
CA ILE A 170 -5.87 8.02 -2.89
C ILE A 170 -7.18 8.77 -2.64
N LEU A 171 -7.69 9.41 -3.69
CA LEU A 171 -8.95 10.16 -3.65
C LEU A 171 -10.13 9.21 -3.40
N ASP A 172 -11.09 9.67 -2.61
CA ASP A 172 -12.34 8.96 -2.27
C ASP A 172 -12.16 7.56 -1.65
N LEU A 173 -10.96 7.25 -1.14
CA LEU A 173 -10.65 5.93 -0.58
C LEU A 173 -11.58 5.57 0.58
N SER A 174 -11.87 6.54 1.45
CA SER A 174 -12.75 6.35 2.61
C SER A 174 -14.17 5.96 2.20
N ASP A 175 -14.77 6.70 1.25
CA ASP A 175 -16.11 6.42 0.73
C ASP A 175 -16.20 5.04 0.07
N CYS A 176 -15.20 4.69 -0.73
CA CYS A 176 -15.10 3.39 -1.36
C CYS A 176 -15.03 2.25 -0.33
N VAL A 177 -14.12 2.37 0.65
CA VAL A 177 -13.94 1.35 1.72
C VAL A 177 -15.22 1.20 2.54
N ARG A 178 -15.90 2.30 2.88
CA ARG A 178 -17.17 2.31 3.62
C ARG A 178 -18.29 1.59 2.90
N ILE A 179 -18.48 1.89 1.62
CA ILE A 179 -19.48 1.21 0.79
C ILE A 179 -19.20 -0.29 0.73
N ILE A 180 -17.94 -0.67 0.48
CA ILE A 180 -17.53 -2.08 0.41
C ILE A 180 -17.77 -2.77 1.75
N TYR A 181 -17.42 -2.13 2.86
CA TYR A 181 -17.62 -2.64 4.20
C TYR A 181 -19.11 -2.85 4.52
N GLY A 182 -19.96 -1.87 4.17
CA GLY A 182 -21.41 -1.98 4.33
C GLY A 182 -22.04 -3.14 3.55
N PHE A 183 -21.62 -3.34 2.29
CA PHE A 183 -22.04 -4.53 1.53
C PHE A 183 -21.51 -5.83 2.14
N GLY A 184 -20.26 -5.82 2.61
CA GLY A 184 -19.63 -6.96 3.25
C GLY A 184 -20.36 -7.43 4.50
N LEU A 185 -20.69 -6.51 5.41
CA LEU A 185 -21.48 -6.81 6.60
C LEU A 185 -22.86 -7.39 6.24
N TRP A 186 -23.51 -6.82 5.23
CA TRP A 186 -24.82 -7.31 4.78
C TRP A 186 -24.77 -8.75 4.25
N LEU A 187 -23.69 -9.11 3.56
CA LEU A 187 -23.44 -10.46 3.05
C LEU A 187 -23.12 -11.44 4.19
N LEU A 188 -22.25 -11.06 5.14
CA LEU A 188 -21.89 -11.89 6.29
C LEU A 188 -23.09 -12.22 7.18
N LYS A 189 -23.98 -11.25 7.41
CA LYS A 189 -25.27 -11.47 8.13
C LYS A 189 -26.18 -12.51 7.47
N ARG A 190 -25.87 -12.96 6.25
CA ARG A 190 -26.59 -14.01 5.50
C ARG A 190 -25.73 -15.25 5.25
N ASP A 191 -24.65 -15.40 6.00
CA ASP A 191 -23.69 -16.50 5.90
C ASP A 191 -23.09 -16.61 4.48
N LYS A 192 -22.73 -15.44 3.91
CA LYS A 192 -22.12 -15.36 2.58
C LYS A 192 -20.70 -14.86 2.68
N ARG A 193 -19.81 -15.70 2.16
CA ARG A 193 -18.38 -15.43 2.02
C ARG A 193 -18.14 -14.77 0.68
N PHE A 194 -17.15 -13.90 0.64
CA PHE A 194 -16.82 -13.15 -0.56
C PHE A 194 -15.33 -12.78 -0.56
N HIS A 195 -14.89 -12.21 -1.67
CA HIS A 195 -13.51 -11.81 -1.86
C HIS A 195 -13.42 -10.32 -2.21
N ILE A 196 -12.36 -9.67 -1.74
CA ILE A 196 -11.98 -8.33 -2.17
C ILE A 196 -10.59 -8.42 -2.76
N ILE A 197 -10.40 -7.89 -3.96
CA ILE A 197 -9.09 -7.81 -4.60
C ILE A 197 -8.82 -6.36 -4.93
N ALA A 198 -7.66 -5.87 -4.51
CA ALA A 198 -7.16 -4.56 -4.85
C ALA A 198 -5.92 -4.66 -5.74
N GLU A 199 -5.99 -3.99 -6.88
CA GLU A 199 -4.94 -3.89 -7.91
C GLU A 199 -4.63 -2.42 -8.12
N GLU A 200 -3.41 -2.07 -8.53
CA GLU A 200 -3.01 -0.67 -8.71
C GLU A 200 -2.00 -0.52 -9.84
N ASN A 201 -1.94 0.68 -10.41
CA ASN A 201 -0.83 1.14 -11.25
C ASN A 201 -0.29 2.47 -10.69
N ASP A 202 0.54 3.19 -11.45
CA ASP A 202 1.14 4.45 -10.98
C ASP A 202 0.10 5.52 -10.64
N GLU A 203 -1.03 5.54 -11.36
CA GLU A 203 -2.03 6.61 -11.30
C GLU A 203 -3.28 6.23 -10.49
N LYS A 204 -3.59 4.94 -10.38
CA LYS A 204 -4.91 4.49 -9.93
C LYS A 204 -4.86 3.28 -9.02
N LEU A 205 -5.87 3.20 -8.16
CA LEU A 205 -6.23 2.02 -7.38
C LEU A 205 -7.55 1.46 -7.89
N TYR A 206 -7.62 0.14 -8.04
CA TYR A 206 -8.82 -0.59 -8.42
C TYR A 206 -9.19 -1.57 -7.31
N ILE A 207 -10.40 -1.48 -6.76
CA ILE A 207 -10.89 -2.42 -5.74
C ILE A 207 -12.10 -3.17 -6.29
N THR A 208 -12.01 -4.50 -6.35
CA THR A 208 -13.10 -5.35 -6.84
C THR A 208 -13.63 -6.24 -5.72
N LEU A 209 -14.93 -6.13 -5.50
CA LEU A 209 -15.73 -6.97 -4.61
C LEU A 209 -16.38 -8.11 -5.43
N PHE A 210 -16.18 -9.35 -5.02
CA PHE A 210 -16.72 -10.55 -5.66
C PHE A 210 -17.90 -11.13 -4.89
N ASP A 211 -18.62 -12.06 -5.51
CA ASP A 211 -19.72 -12.83 -4.92
C ASP A 211 -20.90 -11.99 -4.38
N ILE A 212 -21.14 -10.81 -4.97
CA ILE A 212 -22.19 -9.88 -4.55
C ILE A 212 -23.57 -10.16 -5.18
N SER A 213 -23.77 -11.33 -5.80
CA SER A 213 -24.97 -11.64 -6.60
C SER A 213 -26.30 -11.55 -5.84
N LEU A 214 -26.25 -11.64 -4.51
CA LEU A 214 -27.42 -11.54 -3.63
C LEU A 214 -27.92 -10.12 -3.44
N ILE A 215 -27.07 -9.13 -3.68
CA ILE A 215 -27.44 -7.72 -3.59
C ILE A 215 -28.04 -7.31 -4.94
N LYS A 216 -29.31 -6.89 -4.93
CA LYS A 216 -29.98 -6.45 -6.15
C LYS A 216 -29.25 -5.24 -6.73
N LYS A 217 -29.01 -5.23 -8.04
CA LYS A 217 -28.31 -4.14 -8.75
C LYS A 217 -28.87 -2.74 -8.44
N ASN A 218 -30.19 -2.62 -8.30
CA ASN A 218 -30.84 -1.33 -7.97
C ASN A 218 -30.52 -0.86 -6.53
N VAL A 219 -30.36 -1.79 -5.58
CA VAL A 219 -29.97 -1.45 -4.21
C VAL A 219 -28.54 -0.93 -4.19
N ILE A 220 -27.63 -1.60 -4.91
CA ILE A 220 -26.23 -1.16 -5.06
C ILE A 220 -26.19 0.26 -5.64
N ARG A 221 -26.88 0.49 -6.76
CA ARG A 221 -26.94 1.81 -7.41
C ARG A 221 -27.48 2.90 -6.49
N ASN A 222 -28.57 2.62 -5.75
CA ASN A 222 -29.16 3.60 -4.84
C ASN A 222 -28.22 3.95 -3.67
N LEU A 223 -27.53 2.96 -3.12
CA LEU A 223 -26.57 3.18 -2.03
C LEU A 223 -25.34 3.94 -2.52
N LEU A 224 -24.82 3.63 -3.70
CA LEU A 224 -23.75 4.39 -4.33
C LEU A 224 -24.18 5.84 -4.60
N LEU A 225 -25.37 6.06 -5.17
CA LEU A 225 -25.89 7.41 -5.40
C LEU A 225 -26.04 8.22 -4.11
N LYS A 226 -26.36 7.56 -2.99
CA LYS A 226 -26.58 8.22 -1.70
C LYS A 226 -25.28 8.49 -0.94
N HIS A 227 -24.35 7.52 -0.93
CA HIS A 227 -23.19 7.52 -0.02
C HIS A 227 -21.84 7.60 -0.74
N TYR A 228 -21.81 7.45 -2.07
CA TYR A 228 -20.60 7.63 -2.88
C TYR A 228 -20.98 8.11 -4.30
N PRO A 229 -21.56 9.32 -4.43
CA PRO A 229 -22.23 9.78 -5.65
C PRO A 229 -21.31 9.92 -6.86
N ASN A 230 -20.01 10.19 -6.63
CA ASN A 230 -19.00 10.37 -7.67
C ASN A 230 -18.22 9.07 -7.98
N ALA A 231 -18.66 7.92 -7.46
CA ALA A 231 -17.98 6.65 -7.65
C ALA A 231 -17.80 6.30 -9.14
N GLN A 232 -16.55 6.05 -9.53
CA GLN A 232 -16.26 5.37 -10.80
C GLN A 232 -16.33 3.86 -10.56
N TYR A 233 -17.44 3.23 -10.96
CA TYR A 233 -17.65 1.80 -10.71
C TYR A 233 -18.19 1.05 -11.94
N ILE A 234 -17.86 -0.24 -12.01
CA ILE A 234 -18.41 -1.21 -12.97
C ILE A 234 -19.11 -2.32 -12.18
N LEU A 235 -20.39 -2.57 -12.51
CA LEU A 235 -21.21 -3.59 -11.88
C LEU A 235 -21.53 -4.70 -12.88
N ASN A 236 -20.88 -5.86 -12.72
CA ASN A 236 -21.08 -7.05 -13.55
C ASN A 236 -21.89 -8.12 -12.80
N GLU A 237 -22.03 -9.31 -13.38
CA GLU A 237 -22.68 -10.43 -12.69
C GLU A 237 -21.80 -10.91 -11.53
N GLY A 238 -22.24 -10.61 -10.30
CA GLY A 238 -21.56 -11.07 -9.09
C GLY A 238 -20.33 -10.26 -8.70
N THR A 239 -19.94 -9.21 -9.44
CA THR A 239 -18.81 -8.34 -9.09
C THR A 239 -19.15 -6.85 -9.15
N LEU A 240 -18.54 -6.08 -8.24
CA LEU A 240 -18.56 -4.63 -8.21
C LEU A 240 -17.12 -4.13 -8.11
N SER A 241 -16.66 -3.42 -9.14
CA SER A 241 -15.31 -2.88 -9.21
C SER A 241 -15.35 -1.36 -9.12
N PHE A 242 -14.44 -0.79 -8.34
CA PHE A 242 -14.20 0.65 -8.21
C PHE A 242 -12.87 1.02 -8.84
N GLN A 243 -12.79 2.24 -9.35
CA GLN A 243 -11.56 2.90 -9.80
C GLN A 243 -11.40 4.20 -8.99
N LEU A 244 -10.22 4.40 -8.41
CA LEU A 244 -9.87 5.55 -7.58
C LEU A 244 -8.57 6.16 -8.11
N ASP A 245 -8.50 7.48 -8.10
CA ASP A 245 -7.33 8.23 -8.56
C ASP A 245 -6.32 8.42 -7.41
N LYS A 246 -5.05 8.16 -7.68
CA LYS A 246 -3.95 8.48 -6.77
C LYS A 246 -3.61 9.96 -6.93
N MET A 247 -3.41 10.67 -5.81
CA MET A 247 -2.89 12.03 -5.88
C MET A 247 -1.45 12.00 -6.40
N VAL A 248 -1.20 12.67 -7.53
CA VAL A 248 0.15 12.96 -8.01
C VAL A 248 0.77 13.94 -7.03
N MET A 249 1.75 13.49 -6.24
CA MET A 249 2.55 14.41 -5.44
C MET A 249 3.50 15.15 -6.39
N GLN A 250 3.20 16.42 -6.68
CA GLN A 250 4.29 17.39 -6.68
C GLN A 250 4.84 17.39 -5.26
N GLU A 251 6.17 17.32 -5.08
CA GLU A 251 6.80 17.50 -3.77
C GLU A 251 6.32 18.84 -3.20
N LYS A 252 5.28 18.79 -2.36
CA LYS A 252 4.84 19.90 -1.53
C LYS A 252 5.53 19.73 -0.20
N GLU A 253 6.06 20.85 0.29
CA GLU A 253 6.63 20.98 1.62
C GLU A 253 5.72 20.29 2.65
N SER A 254 6.35 19.50 3.50
CA SER A 254 5.70 18.79 4.59
C SER A 254 4.80 19.72 5.37
N ILE A 255 3.52 19.39 5.48
CA ILE A 255 2.69 19.84 6.60
C ILE A 255 3.51 19.52 7.85
N GLU A 256 3.86 20.53 8.65
CA GLU A 256 4.56 20.33 9.93
C GLU A 256 3.62 19.60 10.89
N ILE A 257 3.57 18.27 10.78
CA ILE A 257 2.82 17.41 11.69
C ILE A 257 3.61 17.35 12.99
N SER A 258 2.98 17.71 14.12
CA SER A 258 3.58 17.61 15.45
C SER A 258 4.05 16.18 15.75
N ASP A 259 5.07 16.03 16.58
CA ASP A 259 5.63 14.71 16.90
C ASP A 259 4.59 13.78 17.58
N GLU A 260 3.61 14.36 18.28
CA GLU A 260 2.46 13.66 18.87
C GLU A 260 1.49 13.10 17.81
N LYS A 261 1.15 13.89 16.78
CA LYS A 261 0.37 13.39 15.63
C LYS A 261 1.12 12.27 14.88
N LYS A 262 2.44 12.39 14.73
CA LYS A 262 3.28 11.33 14.12
C LYS A 262 3.31 10.05 14.96
N GLU A 263 3.28 10.16 16.28
CA GLU A 263 3.28 9.01 17.18
C GLU A 263 1.97 8.23 17.06
N ILE A 264 0.81 8.91 17.07
CA ILE A 264 -0.49 8.28 16.90
C ILE A 264 -0.60 7.59 15.52
N LEU A 265 -0.13 8.24 14.45
CA LEU A 265 -0.10 7.66 13.10
C LEU A 265 0.86 6.46 12.97
N LYS A 266 1.85 6.33 13.85
CA LYS A 266 2.81 5.22 13.87
C LYS A 266 2.38 4.07 14.80
N LYS A 267 1.41 4.27 15.68
CA LYS A 267 1.10 3.32 16.75
C LYS A 267 0.21 2.17 16.26
N THR A 268 0.83 0.98 16.22
CA THR A 268 0.24 -0.24 16.79
C THR A 268 0.29 -0.12 18.31
N HIS A 269 -0.83 -0.20 19.02
CA HIS A 269 -0.81 -0.37 20.48
C HIS A 269 0.04 -1.58 20.83
N ASN A 270 1.03 -1.41 21.72
CA ASN A 270 1.98 -2.48 22.05
C ASN A 270 1.29 -3.69 22.73
N ASN A 271 0.09 -3.47 23.29
CA ASN A 271 -0.79 -4.50 23.84
C ASN A 271 -2.21 -4.26 23.31
N THR A 272 -2.76 -5.25 22.61
CA THR A 272 -4.16 -5.24 22.16
C THR A 272 -5.08 -5.53 23.35
N ILE A 273 -6.12 -4.72 23.56
CA ILE A 273 -7.12 -4.96 24.60
C ILE A 273 -8.43 -5.37 23.94
N HIS A 274 -8.91 -6.58 24.21
CA HIS A 274 -10.19 -7.04 23.67
C HIS A 274 -11.36 -6.30 24.33
N ALA A 275 -12.38 -5.95 23.53
CA ALA A 275 -13.53 -5.17 23.97
C ALA A 275 -14.29 -5.83 25.14
N SER A 276 -14.54 -7.14 25.08
CA SER A 276 -15.18 -7.86 26.18
C SER A 276 -14.39 -7.76 27.49
N ASP A 277 -13.06 -7.82 27.42
CA ASP A 277 -12.21 -7.74 28.60
C ASP A 277 -12.20 -6.33 29.16
N TYR A 278 -12.22 -5.33 28.28
CA TYR A 278 -12.30 -3.92 28.64
C TYR A 278 -13.62 -3.56 29.34
N VAL A 279 -14.75 -3.94 28.74
CA VAL A 279 -16.07 -3.59 29.28
C VAL A 279 -16.32 -4.27 30.63
N ASN A 280 -15.97 -5.55 30.74
CA ASN A 280 -16.23 -6.32 31.96
C ASN A 280 -15.34 -5.90 33.14
N ASN A 281 -14.12 -5.43 32.88
CA ASN A 281 -13.14 -5.12 33.95
C ASN A 281 -12.98 -3.62 34.23
N THR A 282 -13.25 -2.76 33.24
CA THR A 282 -12.89 -1.33 33.32
C THR A 282 -14.09 -0.42 33.08
N ALA A 283 -14.81 -0.60 31.96
CA ALA A 283 -15.80 0.39 31.52
C ALA A 283 -17.22 0.21 32.11
N ILE A 284 -17.47 -0.82 32.92
CA ILE A 284 -18.83 -1.14 33.41
C ILE A 284 -19.52 0.03 34.14
N ASN A 285 -18.74 0.86 34.85
CA ASN A 285 -19.25 2.02 35.59
C ASN A 285 -19.49 3.25 34.70
N LEU A 286 -19.10 3.20 33.42
CA LEU A 286 -19.18 4.29 32.46
C LEU A 286 -20.24 4.03 31.37
N MET A 287 -20.91 2.87 31.39
CA MET A 287 -21.88 2.47 30.36
C MET A 287 -23.01 3.48 30.18
N GLY A 288 -23.54 4.07 31.26
CA GLY A 288 -24.59 5.09 31.16
C GLY A 288 -24.16 6.38 30.45
N LYS A 289 -22.85 6.70 30.44
CA LYS A 289 -22.31 7.83 29.67
C LYS A 289 -22.08 7.44 28.21
N ILE A 290 -21.64 6.21 27.98
CA ILE A 290 -21.45 5.65 26.64
C ILE A 290 -22.79 5.56 25.89
N ASP A 291 -23.86 5.15 26.57
CA ASP A 291 -25.21 5.14 26.00
C ASP A 291 -25.66 6.56 25.57
N GLY A 292 -25.28 7.58 26.35
CA GLY A 292 -25.53 8.99 26.04
C GLY A 292 -24.85 9.49 24.75
N LEU A 293 -23.80 8.82 24.27
CA LEU A 293 -23.16 9.16 22.99
C LEU A 293 -24.10 8.94 21.80
N GLU A 294 -25.17 8.16 21.94
CA GLU A 294 -26.16 7.99 20.86
C GLU A 294 -26.97 9.24 20.59
N GLU A 295 -27.41 9.90 21.66
CA GLU A 295 -28.15 11.15 21.57
C GLU A 295 -27.26 12.23 20.97
N ILE A 296 -26.03 12.37 21.49
CA ILE A 296 -25.03 13.32 20.96
C ILE A 296 -24.71 13.02 19.48
N ASN A 297 -24.57 11.76 19.08
CA ASN A 297 -24.36 11.42 17.66
C ASN A 297 -25.50 11.92 16.78
N ASN A 298 -26.75 11.72 17.18
CA ASN A 298 -27.91 12.20 16.42
C ASN A 298 -27.93 13.73 16.33
N GLU A 299 -27.56 14.43 17.40
CA GLU A 299 -27.45 15.90 17.40
C GLU A 299 -26.33 16.38 16.47
N ILE A 300 -25.20 15.68 16.38
CA ILE A 300 -24.13 15.99 15.43
C ILE A 300 -24.62 15.77 13.99
N ASP A 301 -25.30 14.66 13.69
CA ASP A 301 -25.87 14.35 12.37
C ASP A 301 -26.80 15.47 11.90
N GLU A 302 -27.74 15.86 12.76
CA GLU A 302 -28.68 16.96 12.50
C GLU A 302 -27.94 18.29 12.28
N ALA A 303 -26.94 18.61 13.10
CA ALA A 303 -26.16 19.83 12.95
C ALA A 303 -25.36 19.88 11.63
N ILE A 304 -24.81 18.74 11.18
CA ILE A 304 -24.09 18.64 9.90
C ILE A 304 -25.04 18.88 8.73
N LEU A 305 -26.24 18.28 8.75
CA LEU A 305 -27.25 18.51 7.71
C LEU A 305 -27.68 19.98 7.64
N ILE A 306 -27.88 20.61 8.81
CA ILE A 306 -28.20 22.05 8.89
C ILE A 306 -27.06 22.91 8.33
N PHE A 307 -25.80 22.53 8.60
CA PHE A 307 -24.63 23.21 8.04
C PHE A 307 -24.52 23.04 6.53
N GLU A 308 -24.76 21.84 5.99
CA GLU A 308 -24.76 21.59 4.55
C GLU A 308 -25.83 22.43 3.83
N ASP A 309 -27.05 22.47 4.38
CA ASP A 309 -28.18 23.22 3.81
C ASP A 309 -27.99 24.75 3.91
N ASN A 310 -27.39 25.22 5.01
CA ASN A 310 -27.21 26.66 5.28
C ASN A 310 -25.80 26.94 5.83
N PRO A 311 -24.76 26.96 4.97
CA PRO A 311 -23.37 27.09 5.41
C PRO A 311 -23.10 28.49 5.98
N SER A 312 -22.74 28.51 7.26
CA SER A 312 -22.35 29.72 8.00
C SER A 312 -21.43 29.34 9.15
N THR A 313 -20.66 30.30 9.66
CA THR A 313 -19.82 30.09 10.84
C THR A 313 -20.67 29.70 12.05
N LYS A 314 -21.91 30.17 12.13
CA LYS A 314 -22.87 29.80 13.18
C LYS A 314 -23.31 28.34 13.10
N THR A 315 -23.65 27.85 11.90
CA THR A 315 -24.07 26.45 11.71
C THR A 315 -22.89 25.49 11.87
N LEU A 316 -21.68 25.89 11.44
CA LEU A 316 -20.46 25.14 11.72
C LEU A 316 -20.12 25.10 13.21
N TYR A 317 -20.34 26.20 13.94
CA TYR A 317 -20.13 26.25 15.38
C TYR A 317 -21.04 25.26 16.13
N SER A 318 -22.29 25.07 15.70
CA SER A 318 -23.17 24.05 16.28
C SER A 318 -22.63 22.63 16.09
N VAL A 319 -21.99 22.34 14.96
CA VAL A 319 -21.29 21.06 14.76
C VAL A 319 -20.14 20.92 15.75
N ILE A 320 -19.34 21.97 15.93
CA ILE A 320 -18.20 21.98 16.87
C ILE A 320 -18.67 21.78 18.33
N GLU A 321 -19.73 22.47 18.74
CA GLU A 321 -20.30 22.37 20.09
C GLU A 321 -20.74 20.94 20.42
N ASN A 322 -21.43 20.27 19.48
CA ASN A 322 -21.85 18.88 19.68
C ASN A 322 -20.64 17.91 19.71
N PHE A 323 -19.60 18.14 18.89
CA PHE A 323 -18.34 17.39 19.00
C PHE A 323 -17.60 17.66 20.32
N GLU A 324 -17.72 18.85 20.90
CA GLU A 324 -17.14 19.18 22.20
C GLU A 324 -17.81 18.37 23.32
N GLU A 325 -19.13 18.21 23.27
CA GLU A 325 -19.87 17.35 24.19
C GLU A 325 -19.48 15.88 24.05
N TYR A 326 -19.36 15.39 22.81
CA TYR A 326 -18.88 14.04 22.54
C TYR A 326 -17.48 13.83 23.14
N ASN A 327 -16.59 14.79 22.92
CA ASN A 327 -15.20 14.72 23.38
C ASN A 327 -15.08 14.74 24.90
N LYS A 328 -15.94 15.48 25.62
CA LYS A 328 -16.00 15.46 27.09
C LYS A 328 -16.30 14.07 27.64
N VAL A 329 -17.08 13.26 26.93
CA VAL A 329 -17.33 11.87 27.32
C VAL A 329 -16.09 11.01 27.06
N LEU A 330 -15.45 11.15 25.89
CA LEU A 330 -14.22 10.41 25.57
C LEU A 330 -13.09 10.69 26.56
N GLN A 331 -12.89 11.95 26.97
CA GLN A 331 -11.87 12.33 27.96
C GLN A 331 -12.08 11.73 29.34
N GLN A 332 -13.26 11.16 29.62
CA GLN A 332 -13.53 10.43 30.87
C GLN A 332 -13.26 8.94 30.73
N LEU A 333 -12.90 8.47 29.53
CA LEU A 333 -12.48 7.10 29.25
C LEU A 333 -10.95 7.11 29.07
N ASP A 334 -10.22 6.76 30.13
CA ASP A 334 -8.74 6.87 30.20
C ASP A 334 -8.01 6.16 29.04
N ASP A 335 -8.60 5.10 28.47
CA ASP A 335 -7.99 4.34 27.36
C ASP A 335 -8.23 4.94 25.96
N PHE A 336 -8.96 6.06 25.84
CA PHE A 336 -9.29 6.69 24.55
C PHE A 336 -8.72 8.09 24.39
N GLU A 337 -7.57 8.38 25.02
CA GLU A 337 -6.86 9.66 24.89
C GLU A 337 -6.57 10.03 23.43
N HIS A 338 -6.19 9.08 22.58
CA HIS A 338 -5.91 9.34 21.17
C HIS A 338 -7.18 9.66 20.36
N LEU A 339 -8.30 8.99 20.67
CA LEU A 339 -9.59 9.27 20.04
C LEU A 339 -10.05 10.70 20.40
N ALA A 340 -9.91 11.06 21.68
CA ALA A 340 -10.19 12.40 22.17
C ALA A 340 -9.26 13.46 21.53
N PHE A 341 -7.99 13.12 21.34
CA PHE A 341 -7.03 13.97 20.63
C PHE A 341 -7.41 14.19 19.16
N ALA A 342 -7.87 13.16 18.46
CA ALA A 342 -8.31 13.27 17.07
C ALA A 342 -9.54 14.18 16.93
N ILE A 343 -10.53 14.06 17.84
CA ILE A 343 -11.71 14.95 17.86
C ILE A 343 -11.29 16.39 18.21
N ASN A 344 -10.38 16.59 19.16
CA ASN A 344 -9.83 17.93 19.45
C ASN A 344 -9.12 18.54 18.23
N THR A 345 -8.38 17.74 17.47
CA THR A 345 -7.74 18.18 16.23
C THR A 345 -8.79 18.61 15.21
N LEU A 346 -9.86 17.84 15.04
CA LEU A 346 -10.99 18.19 14.18
C LEU A 346 -11.61 19.52 14.60
N MET A 347 -11.98 19.68 15.87
CA MET A 347 -12.62 20.91 16.37
C MET A 347 -11.73 22.14 16.19
N THR A 348 -10.42 21.99 16.41
CA THR A 348 -9.43 23.06 16.18
C THR A 348 -9.41 23.47 14.71
N PHE A 349 -9.37 22.49 13.81
CA PHE A 349 -9.44 22.72 12.37
C PHE A 349 -10.75 23.42 11.97
N LEU A 350 -11.91 22.90 12.37
CA LEU A 350 -13.21 23.47 12.04
C LEU A 350 -13.34 24.91 12.55
N SER A 351 -12.79 25.21 13.73
CA SER A 351 -12.77 26.56 14.31
C SER A 351 -11.95 27.56 13.50
N ASN A 352 -10.96 27.08 12.72
CA ASN A 352 -10.11 27.91 11.87
C ASN A 352 -10.72 28.18 10.49
N ILE A 353 -11.80 27.48 10.10
CA ILE A 353 -12.43 27.71 8.80
C ILE A 353 -13.20 29.02 8.82
N THR A 354 -12.88 29.89 7.86
CA THR A 354 -13.56 31.18 7.71
C THR A 354 -14.73 31.08 6.72
N GLN A 355 -15.72 31.96 6.87
CA GLN A 355 -16.91 31.97 6.00
C GLN A 355 -16.56 32.17 4.52
N GLU A 356 -15.44 32.83 4.21
CA GLU A 356 -14.96 33.07 2.85
C GLU A 356 -14.56 31.77 2.13
N GLN A 357 -14.22 30.72 2.88
CA GLN A 357 -13.81 29.42 2.32
C GLN A 357 -14.99 28.47 2.01
N PHE A 358 -16.23 28.88 2.29
CA PHE A 358 -17.43 28.07 2.05
C PHE A 358 -17.87 28.10 0.58
N SER A 359 -17.13 27.42 -0.29
CA SER A 359 -17.64 27.07 -1.62
C SER A 359 -18.65 25.92 -1.52
N PRO A 360 -19.69 25.85 -2.38
CA PRO A 360 -20.68 24.78 -2.35
C PRO A 360 -20.06 23.37 -2.43
N GLU A 361 -18.96 23.22 -3.17
CA GLU A 361 -18.22 21.97 -3.29
C GLU A 361 -17.46 21.63 -2.00
N LYS A 362 -16.73 22.59 -1.42
CA LYS A 362 -15.98 22.39 -0.17
C LYS A 362 -16.92 22.10 1.01
N VAL A 363 -18.07 22.78 1.08
CA VAL A 363 -19.10 22.55 2.12
C VAL A 363 -19.66 21.14 2.00
N LYS A 364 -20.05 20.73 0.80
CA LYS A 364 -20.61 19.38 0.57
C LYS A 364 -19.59 18.29 0.89
N ASN A 365 -18.34 18.47 0.47
CA ASN A 365 -17.26 17.54 0.78
C ASN A 365 -17.02 17.45 2.29
N LEU A 366 -16.94 18.59 2.98
CA LEU A 366 -16.77 18.64 4.43
C LEU A 366 -17.93 17.95 5.16
N ALA A 367 -19.18 18.25 4.80
CA ALA A 367 -20.37 17.63 5.39
C ALA A 367 -20.33 16.10 5.21
N SER A 368 -20.04 15.62 4.00
CA SER A 368 -19.90 14.18 3.72
C SER A 368 -18.80 13.54 4.57
N MET A 369 -17.63 14.20 4.68
CA MET A 369 -16.51 13.71 5.49
C MET A 369 -16.84 13.69 6.99
N LEU A 370 -17.60 14.67 7.50
CA LEU A 370 -18.04 14.72 8.89
C LEU A 370 -19.09 13.64 9.22
N LEU A 371 -20.09 13.44 8.34
CA LEU A 371 -21.08 12.36 8.49
C LEU A 371 -20.42 10.99 8.50
N ASN A 372 -19.41 10.83 7.65
CA ASN A 372 -18.58 9.66 7.60
C ASN A 372 -17.83 9.43 8.93
N LEU A 373 -17.14 10.45 9.43
CA LEU A 373 -16.46 10.38 10.72
C LEU A 373 -17.42 10.00 11.85
N LEU A 374 -18.63 10.56 11.84
CA LEU A 374 -19.68 10.27 12.82
C LEU A 374 -20.12 8.80 12.79
N HIS A 375 -20.24 8.21 11.59
CA HIS A 375 -20.57 6.80 11.42
C HIS A 375 -19.46 5.88 11.95
N ASP A 376 -18.19 6.28 11.82
CA ASP A 376 -17.07 5.49 12.37
C ASP A 376 -17.11 5.48 13.90
N LEU A 377 -17.41 6.63 14.51
CA LEU A 377 -17.62 6.76 15.96
C LEU A 377 -18.80 5.92 16.44
N GLU A 378 -19.91 5.90 15.68
CA GLU A 378 -21.04 5.01 15.98
C GLU A 378 -20.63 3.53 15.92
N SER A 379 -19.93 3.12 14.86
CA SER A 379 -19.47 1.74 14.68
C SER A 379 -18.50 1.33 15.80
N TRP A 380 -17.56 2.19 16.15
CA TRP A 380 -16.66 2.00 17.29
C TRP A 380 -17.43 1.78 18.59
N ARG A 381 -18.39 2.66 18.90
CA ARG A 381 -19.20 2.52 20.11
C ARG A 381 -19.94 1.18 20.14
N GLN A 382 -20.53 0.78 19.02
CA GLN A 382 -21.23 -0.50 18.87
C GLN A 382 -20.27 -1.68 19.08
N ASN A 383 -19.13 -1.71 18.42
CA ASN A 383 -18.21 -2.85 18.46
C ASN A 383 -17.46 -2.99 19.79
N VAL A 384 -17.11 -1.86 20.42
CA VAL A 384 -16.36 -1.86 21.69
C VAL A 384 -17.28 -2.08 22.88
N PHE A 385 -18.41 -1.38 22.97
CA PHE A 385 -19.20 -1.37 24.21
C PHE A 385 -20.46 -2.25 24.16
N ILE A 386 -21.12 -2.32 23.01
CA ILE A 386 -22.43 -2.97 22.88
C ILE A 386 -22.28 -4.43 22.46
N LEU A 387 -21.65 -4.68 21.31
CA LEU A 387 -21.40 -6.00 20.76
C LEU A 387 -20.17 -6.67 21.38
N GLN A 388 -19.21 -5.88 21.88
CA GLN A 388 -17.98 -6.32 22.54
C GLN A 388 -17.13 -7.30 21.70
N ASN A 389 -17.18 -7.14 20.37
CA ASN A 389 -16.50 -8.00 19.40
C ASN A 389 -15.19 -7.41 18.85
N ALA A 390 -14.85 -6.16 19.20
CA ALA A 390 -13.58 -5.57 18.78
C ALA A 390 -12.38 -6.26 19.46
N ARG A 391 -11.42 -6.72 18.65
CA ARG A 391 -10.19 -7.39 19.12
C ARG A 391 -9.23 -6.46 19.83
N ASP A 392 -9.23 -5.20 19.42
CA ASP A 392 -8.50 -4.11 20.06
C ASP A 392 -9.46 -2.94 20.19
N ILE A 393 -9.62 -2.39 21.39
CA ILE A 393 -10.49 -1.23 21.62
C ILE A 393 -10.02 0.02 20.86
N HIS A 394 -8.74 0.08 20.52
CA HIS A 394 -8.11 1.24 19.92
C HIS A 394 -8.02 1.22 18.38
N TYR A 395 -8.72 0.29 17.72
CA TYR A 395 -8.61 0.10 16.27
C TYR A 395 -8.92 1.36 15.44
N LEU A 396 -9.68 2.30 16.00
CA LEU A 396 -10.12 3.52 15.32
C LEU A 396 -9.11 4.69 15.43
N ASP A 397 -8.18 4.67 16.38
CA ASP A 397 -7.30 5.82 16.72
C ASP A 397 -6.61 6.45 15.50
N ALA A 398 -5.92 5.62 14.70
CA ALA A 398 -5.12 6.09 13.57
C ALA A 398 -5.99 6.51 12.37
N SER A 399 -7.04 5.75 12.07
CA SER A 399 -7.98 6.03 10.97
C SER A 399 -8.77 7.33 11.20
N LEU A 400 -9.20 7.56 12.44
CA LEU A 400 -9.92 8.78 12.82
C LEU A 400 -9.02 10.01 12.69
N LEU A 401 -7.80 9.94 13.23
CA LEU A 401 -6.83 11.04 13.11
C LEU A 401 -6.47 11.31 11.64
N SER A 402 -6.32 10.27 10.82
CA SER A 402 -6.07 10.43 9.38
C SER A 402 -7.23 11.17 8.70
N SER A 403 -8.47 10.81 9.02
CA SER A 403 -9.66 11.48 8.49
C SER A 403 -9.69 12.97 8.85
N CYS A 404 -9.34 13.32 10.09
CA CYS A 404 -9.23 14.72 10.51
C CYS A 404 -8.17 15.50 9.71
N ILE A 405 -6.99 14.89 9.48
CA ILE A 405 -5.90 15.52 8.69
C ILE A 405 -6.32 15.70 7.23
N GLN A 406 -7.06 14.74 6.65
CA GLN A 406 -7.56 14.85 5.29
C GLN A 406 -8.56 16.00 5.15
N MET A 407 -9.46 16.20 6.12
CA MET A 407 -10.38 17.34 6.12
C MET A 407 -9.63 18.67 6.20
N GLU A 408 -8.57 18.73 7.01
CA GLU A 408 -7.69 19.90 7.12
C GLU A 408 -7.07 20.27 5.75
N ALA A 409 -6.58 19.27 5.02
CA ALA A 409 -5.98 19.46 3.70
C ALA A 409 -6.95 19.97 2.61
N VAL A 410 -8.26 19.71 2.74
CA VAL A 410 -9.28 20.21 1.78
C VAL A 410 -9.43 21.73 1.84
N PHE A 411 -9.10 22.35 2.98
CA PHE A 411 -9.30 23.78 3.22
C PHE A 411 -8.00 24.60 3.27
N ASP A 412 -6.84 23.95 3.13
CA ASP A 412 -5.54 24.63 3.06
C ASP A 412 -5.27 25.18 1.65
N ASP A 413 -5.73 26.41 1.40
CA ASP A 413 -5.61 27.12 0.11
C ASP A 413 -4.19 27.68 -0.17
N LYS A 414 -3.16 27.36 0.63
CA LYS A 414 -1.75 27.74 0.36
C LYS A 414 -1.17 27.17 -0.94
N ALA A 415 -1.96 26.46 -1.74
CA ALA A 415 -1.58 25.84 -3.00
C ALA A 415 -1.98 26.62 -4.27
N LEU A 416 -2.68 27.76 -4.17
CA LEU A 416 -3.24 28.46 -5.33
C LEU A 416 -2.80 29.94 -5.44
N ALA A 417 -1.73 30.34 -4.75
CA ALA A 417 -1.25 31.73 -4.71
C ALA A 417 0.17 31.95 -5.26
N ASP A 418 0.66 31.06 -6.14
CA ASP A 418 1.85 31.30 -6.98
C ASP A 418 1.56 30.86 -8.43
N GLU A 419 0.53 31.46 -9.03
CA GLU A 419 0.50 31.67 -10.48
C GLU A 419 0.73 33.16 -10.72
N ASP A 420 1.98 33.59 -10.63
CA ASP A 420 2.40 34.86 -11.24
C ASP A 420 3.65 34.60 -12.11
N GLU A 421 3.41 34.78 -13.41
CA GLU A 421 4.33 35.16 -14.49
C GLU A 421 5.84 34.93 -14.30
N GLY A 422 6.40 34.06 -15.13
CA GLY A 422 7.85 34.09 -15.38
C GLY A 422 8.35 32.95 -16.23
N GLU A 423 8.55 33.22 -17.51
CA GLU A 423 9.47 32.48 -18.38
C GLU A 423 10.78 32.13 -17.65
N LEU A 424 11.32 30.93 -17.84
CA LEU A 424 12.67 30.70 -18.39
C LEU A 424 13.18 29.25 -18.19
N GLU A 425 13.47 28.66 -19.34
CA GLU A 425 14.62 27.81 -19.71
C GLU A 425 15.21 26.75 -18.75
N PHE A 426 15.22 25.52 -19.28
CA PHE A 426 16.25 24.46 -19.21
C PHE A 426 17.51 24.73 -18.38
N PHE A 427 17.93 23.72 -17.61
CA PHE A 427 19.12 22.90 -17.90
C PHE A 427 19.01 21.51 -17.28
#